data_AF-A0A085VIC5-F1
#
_entry.id   AF-A0A085VIC5-F1
#
_cell.length_a   1.000
_cell.length_b   1.000
_cell.length_c   1.000
_cell.angle_alpha   90.00
_cell.angle_beta   90.00
_cell.angle_gamma   90.00
#
_symmetry.space_group_name_H-M   'P 1'
#
loop_
_entity.id
_entity.type
_entity.pdbx_description
1 polymer ?
#
loop_
_entity_poly.entity_id
_entity_poly.type
_entity_poly.pdbx_seq_one_letter_code
_entity_poly.pdbx_strand_id
1 'polypeptide(L)'
;MNLEYMFSLVRAGEHIGESERPHMTEQSGDDISLYIDLMHYGFTMKAGRQLTPEFRGAFRQLSLNEQLLLAAEDESRLLEAVLLNDVFLADSDILLREYQLHSKILRDICSAVIVVNRRVDYIAHSDLDLLYRYFVNAKVSDDQLYRFADKVFISTLLERLLNEERVIFTWIINNLKSMIQQGYLDACNNKYFFSKLFAKSDYVQGDTVALLELAAEKSVEVYECLISAHVRIDPFHRQTDYGGWLREAKKFQALAKLTFNVPEGYTSKEHLKMLHRMNAFEKLYQFERAYLNL
;
A
#
# COMPACT_ATOMS: atom_id res chain seq x y z
N MET A 1 -10.46 24.49 -32.97
CA MET A 1 -11.69 24.86 -32.22
C MET A 1 -11.33 26.02 -31.29
N ASN A 2 -12.18 27.04 -31.11
CA ASN A 2 -11.84 28.26 -30.34
C ASN A 2 -12.06 28.01 -28.82
N LEU A 3 -11.13 28.44 -27.97
CA LEU A 3 -11.20 28.36 -26.50
C LEU A 3 -12.51 28.93 -25.93
N GLU A 4 -13.05 29.99 -26.53
CA GLU A 4 -14.34 30.59 -26.15
C GLU A 4 -15.52 29.62 -26.33
N TYR A 5 -15.46 28.73 -27.33
CA TYR A 5 -16.47 27.69 -27.52
C TYR A 5 -16.39 26.65 -26.39
N MET A 6 -15.19 26.28 -25.95
CA MET A 6 -15.01 25.37 -24.81
C MET A 6 -15.51 25.99 -23.50
N PHE A 7 -15.24 27.29 -23.26
CA PHE A 7 -15.84 27.99 -22.13
C PHE A 7 -17.38 28.04 -22.21
N SER A 8 -17.94 28.17 -23.41
CA SER A 8 -19.40 28.14 -23.59
C SER A 8 -20.02 26.78 -23.25
N LEU A 9 -19.37 25.68 -23.63
CA LEU A 9 -19.79 24.31 -23.27
C LEU A 9 -19.68 24.06 -21.75
N VAL A 10 -18.64 24.57 -21.12
CA VAL A 10 -18.47 24.49 -19.65
C VAL A 10 -19.56 25.28 -18.93
N ARG A 11 -19.81 26.53 -19.34
CA ARG A 11 -20.82 27.42 -18.72
C ARG A 11 -22.26 26.99 -18.97
N ALA A 12 -22.53 26.28 -20.06
CA ALA A 12 -23.85 25.76 -20.39
C ALA A 12 -24.28 24.58 -19.48
N GLY A 13 -23.37 24.01 -18.68
CA GLY A 13 -23.71 22.95 -17.73
C GLY A 13 -24.18 21.65 -18.39
N GLU A 14 -23.79 21.39 -19.64
CA GLU A 14 -23.97 20.08 -20.28
C GLU A 14 -23.09 19.07 -19.53
N HIS A 15 -23.61 18.56 -18.41
CA HIS A 15 -22.93 17.64 -17.51
C HIS A 15 -23.79 16.41 -17.33
N ILE A 16 -23.16 15.26 -17.59
CA ILE A 16 -23.70 13.93 -17.39
C ILE A 16 -23.41 13.54 -15.93
N GLY A 17 -24.42 13.01 -15.24
CA GLY A 17 -24.47 12.86 -13.78
C GLY A 17 -23.41 11.96 -13.13
N GLU A 18 -23.43 11.94 -11.79
CA GLU A 18 -22.56 11.12 -10.95
C GLU A 18 -22.76 9.62 -11.25
N SER A 19 -21.68 8.92 -11.60
CA SER A 19 -21.67 7.48 -11.84
C SER A 19 -21.14 6.74 -10.60
N GLU A 20 -21.90 5.79 -10.08
CA GLU A 20 -21.56 5.02 -8.86
C GLU A 20 -20.59 3.84 -9.06
N ARG A 21 -20.02 3.60 -10.25
CA ARG A 21 -19.27 2.36 -10.51
C ARG A 21 -17.75 2.51 -10.35
N PRO A 22 -17.09 1.59 -9.62
CA PRO A 22 -15.65 1.59 -9.41
C PRO A 22 -14.92 1.00 -10.63
N HIS A 23 -13.65 1.39 -10.78
CA HIS A 23 -12.69 1.02 -11.84
C HIS A 23 -12.70 1.91 -13.08
N MET A 24 -11.52 2.44 -13.45
CA MET A 24 -11.26 3.02 -14.78
C MET A 24 -11.72 2.00 -15.82
N THR A 25 -12.82 2.30 -16.49
CA THR A 25 -13.34 1.48 -17.58
C THR A 25 -13.58 2.41 -18.76
N GLU A 26 -12.77 2.25 -19.82
CA GLU A 26 -13.22 2.62 -21.17
C GLU A 26 -14.37 1.65 -21.48
N GLN A 27 -15.59 1.99 -21.06
CA GLN A 27 -16.76 1.22 -21.47
C GLN A 27 -17.05 1.52 -22.93
N SER A 28 -17.29 0.46 -23.69
CA SER A 28 -17.70 0.50 -25.08
C SER A 28 -19.04 1.22 -25.23
N GLY A 29 -18.95 2.40 -25.82
CA GLY A 29 -20.00 3.36 -26.18
C GLY A 29 -19.30 4.63 -26.67
N ASP A 30 -20.00 5.54 -27.35
CA ASP A 30 -19.37 6.80 -27.79
C ASP A 30 -18.86 7.62 -26.57
N ASP A 31 -19.51 7.54 -25.41
CA ASP A 31 -19.07 8.28 -24.21
C ASP A 31 -17.97 7.58 -23.39
N ILE A 32 -17.01 8.35 -22.89
CA ILE A 32 -15.88 7.89 -22.08
C ILE A 32 -16.10 8.29 -20.62
N SER A 33 -16.16 7.31 -19.72
CA SER A 33 -16.22 7.55 -18.27
C SER A 33 -14.81 7.64 -17.67
N LEU A 34 -14.41 8.83 -17.20
CA LEU A 34 -13.21 9.03 -16.38
C LEU A 34 -13.59 9.00 -14.90
N TYR A 35 -13.03 8.07 -14.11
CA TYR A 35 -13.31 7.97 -12.67
C TYR A 35 -12.08 7.54 -11.87
N ILE A 36 -11.89 8.16 -10.71
CA ILE A 36 -10.89 7.81 -9.70
C ILE A 36 -11.57 7.76 -8.33
N ASP A 37 -11.52 6.59 -7.69
CA ASP A 37 -11.94 6.42 -6.31
C ASP A 37 -10.87 6.96 -5.35
N LEU A 38 -10.87 8.28 -5.20
CA LEU A 38 -9.98 9.00 -4.32
C LEU A 38 -10.09 8.49 -2.86
N MET A 39 -11.26 8.05 -2.38
CA MET A 39 -11.42 7.46 -1.04
C MET A 39 -10.62 6.17 -0.86
N HIS A 40 -10.58 5.30 -1.89
CA HIS A 40 -9.77 4.08 -1.86
C HIS A 40 -8.29 4.38 -1.60
N TYR A 41 -7.79 5.49 -2.16
CA TYR A 41 -6.39 5.94 -2.02
C TYR A 41 -6.15 6.87 -0.82
N GLY A 42 -7.13 7.00 0.09
CA GLY A 42 -6.99 7.78 1.33
C GLY A 42 -7.25 9.28 1.20
N PHE A 43 -7.98 9.71 0.17
CA PHE A 43 -8.46 11.09 0.01
C PHE A 43 -9.92 11.22 0.46
N THR A 44 -10.46 12.45 0.51
CA THR A 44 -11.76 12.74 1.15
C THR A 44 -12.97 12.77 0.21
N MET A 45 -12.83 12.38 -1.06
CA MET A 45 -13.90 12.48 -2.05
C MET A 45 -13.80 11.38 -3.10
N LYS A 46 -14.75 11.32 -4.03
CA LYS A 46 -14.69 10.53 -5.27
C LYS A 46 -14.69 11.52 -6.44
N ALA A 47 -13.94 11.24 -7.50
CA ALA A 47 -13.91 12.08 -8.70
C ALA A 47 -14.32 11.25 -9.92
N GLY A 48 -15.36 11.67 -10.63
CA GLY A 48 -15.92 10.91 -11.75
C GLY A 48 -16.66 11.78 -12.75
N ARG A 49 -16.49 11.51 -14.05
CA ARG A 49 -17.22 12.19 -15.12
C ARG A 49 -17.33 11.37 -16.40
N GLN A 50 -18.44 11.54 -17.10
CA GLN A 50 -18.60 11.08 -18.48
C GLN A 50 -18.25 12.20 -19.46
N LEU A 51 -17.48 11.87 -20.50
CA LEU A 51 -17.05 12.76 -21.56
C LEU A 51 -17.56 12.27 -22.91
N THR A 52 -18.08 13.19 -23.72
CA THR A 52 -18.38 12.90 -25.12
C THR A 52 -17.09 12.82 -25.95
N PRO A 53 -17.07 12.06 -27.06
CA PRO A 53 -15.93 12.01 -27.99
C PRO A 53 -15.51 13.39 -28.48
N GLU A 54 -16.50 14.24 -28.75
CA GLU A 54 -16.34 15.58 -29.30
C GLU A 54 -15.63 16.48 -28.31
N PHE A 55 -16.03 16.44 -27.03
CA PHE A 55 -15.36 17.16 -25.96
C PHE A 55 -13.92 16.66 -25.77
N ARG A 56 -13.68 15.35 -25.72
CA ARG A 56 -12.32 14.79 -25.61
C ARG A 56 -11.43 15.21 -26.77
N GLY A 57 -11.96 15.14 -27.99
CA GLY A 57 -11.26 15.54 -29.22
C GLY A 57 -10.92 17.03 -29.21
N ALA A 58 -11.86 17.87 -28.80
CA ALA A 58 -11.66 19.31 -28.66
C ALA A 58 -10.64 19.65 -27.58
N PHE A 59 -10.78 19.04 -26.40
CA PHE A 59 -9.94 19.30 -25.23
C PHE A 59 -8.48 18.91 -25.48
N ARG A 60 -8.22 17.77 -26.15
CA ARG A 60 -6.86 17.35 -26.55
C ARG A 60 -6.18 18.28 -27.56
N GLN A 61 -6.94 19.07 -28.30
CA GLN A 61 -6.39 20.02 -29.28
C GLN A 61 -5.98 21.35 -28.62
N LEU A 62 -6.38 21.60 -27.37
CA LEU A 62 -5.98 22.77 -26.62
C LEU A 62 -4.54 22.65 -26.12
N SER A 63 -3.85 23.79 -26.01
CA SER A 63 -2.58 23.86 -25.31
C SER A 63 -2.75 23.57 -23.81
N LEU A 64 -1.67 23.18 -23.14
CA LEU A 64 -1.67 22.91 -21.69
C LEU A 64 -2.25 24.09 -20.90
N ASN A 65 -1.85 25.32 -21.24
CA ASN A 65 -2.30 26.54 -20.58
C ASN A 65 -3.81 26.77 -20.75
N GLU A 66 -4.35 26.44 -21.92
CA GLU A 66 -5.78 26.56 -22.21
C GLU A 66 -6.60 25.49 -21.47
N GLN A 67 -6.08 24.26 -21.36
CA GLN A 67 -6.68 23.20 -20.55
C GLN A 67 -6.69 23.57 -19.06
N LEU A 68 -5.62 24.19 -18.57
CA LEU A 68 -5.51 24.70 -17.19
C LEU A 68 -6.48 25.84 -16.91
N LEU A 69 -6.63 26.77 -17.84
CA LEU A 69 -7.60 27.86 -17.72
C LEU A 69 -9.04 27.33 -17.66
N LEU A 70 -9.36 26.28 -18.44
CA LEU A 70 -10.66 25.61 -18.37
C LEU A 70 -10.86 24.88 -17.04
N ALA A 71 -9.82 24.22 -16.54
CA ALA A 71 -9.85 23.53 -15.25
C ALA A 71 -9.93 24.47 -14.04
N ALA A 72 -9.46 25.72 -14.19
CA ALA A 72 -9.59 26.76 -13.17
C ALA A 72 -11.00 27.36 -13.08
N GLU A 73 -11.78 27.33 -14.15
CA GLU A 73 -13.18 27.80 -14.15
C GLU A 73 -14.16 26.74 -13.61
N ASP A 74 -13.82 25.45 -13.70
CA ASP A 74 -14.58 24.35 -13.10
C ASP A 74 -13.60 23.28 -12.55
N GLU A 75 -13.41 23.27 -11.23
CA GLU A 75 -12.49 22.33 -10.56
C GLU A 75 -12.83 20.86 -10.82
N SER A 76 -14.06 20.54 -11.24
CA SER A 76 -14.42 19.17 -11.64
C SER A 76 -13.85 18.76 -13.00
N ARG A 77 -13.46 19.72 -13.85
CA ARG A 77 -12.82 19.52 -15.18
C ARG A 77 -11.32 19.21 -15.08
N LEU A 78 -10.76 19.46 -13.91
CA LEU A 78 -9.37 19.23 -13.60
C LEU A 78 -8.97 17.75 -13.66
N LEU A 79 -9.90 16.85 -13.34
CA LEU A 79 -9.71 15.40 -13.52
C LEU A 79 -9.38 15.05 -14.97
N GLU A 80 -10.00 15.73 -15.93
CA GLU A 80 -9.85 15.47 -17.36
C GLU A 80 -8.53 16.03 -17.88
N ALA A 81 -8.17 17.23 -17.41
CA ALA A 81 -6.88 17.84 -17.68
C ALA A 81 -5.73 16.93 -17.26
N VAL A 82 -5.80 16.39 -16.03
CA VAL A 82 -4.77 15.54 -15.43
C VAL A 82 -4.75 14.12 -16.00
N LEU A 83 -5.91 13.50 -16.26
CA LEU A 83 -5.97 12.13 -16.80
C LEU A 83 -5.63 12.04 -18.29
N LEU A 84 -5.91 13.09 -19.07
CA LEU A 84 -5.70 13.06 -20.52
C LEU A 84 -4.31 13.53 -20.95
N ASN A 85 -3.51 14.09 -20.02
CA ASN A 85 -2.18 14.63 -20.32
C ASN A 85 -1.16 14.31 -19.21
N ASP A 86 -0.17 13.48 -19.54
CA ASP A 86 0.96 13.13 -18.66
C ASP A 86 1.76 14.36 -18.17
N VAL A 87 1.74 15.45 -18.93
CA VAL A 87 2.48 16.70 -18.62
C VAL A 87 2.01 17.33 -17.29
N PHE A 88 0.74 17.14 -16.92
CA PHE A 88 0.22 17.64 -15.64
C PHE A 88 0.87 16.99 -14.42
N LEU A 89 1.35 15.75 -14.55
CA LEU A 89 1.95 15.02 -13.44
C LEU A 89 3.38 15.51 -13.16
N ALA A 90 4.12 15.89 -14.21
CA ALA A 90 5.49 16.37 -14.14
C ALA A 90 5.64 17.71 -13.43
N ASP A 91 4.73 18.64 -13.75
CA ASP A 91 4.84 20.04 -13.31
C ASP A 91 3.75 20.42 -12.32
N SER A 92 3.03 19.46 -11.71
CA SER A 92 1.87 19.73 -10.85
C SER A 92 2.14 20.80 -9.78
N ASP A 93 3.30 20.78 -9.12
CA ASP A 93 3.69 21.80 -8.12
C ASP A 93 3.98 23.19 -8.72
N ILE A 94 4.52 23.25 -9.94
CA ILE A 94 4.75 24.50 -10.67
C ILE A 94 3.41 25.06 -11.13
N LEU A 95 2.57 24.22 -11.74
CA LEU A 95 1.23 24.56 -12.20
C LEU A 95 0.34 25.02 -11.03
N LEU A 96 0.42 24.35 -9.88
CA LEU A 96 -0.29 24.74 -8.65
C LEU A 96 0.12 26.15 -8.16
N ARG A 97 1.40 26.51 -8.29
CA ARG A 97 1.93 27.81 -7.88
C ARG A 97 1.63 28.91 -8.89
N GLU A 98 1.83 28.64 -10.18
CA GLU A 98 1.69 29.62 -11.26
C GLU A 98 0.22 29.99 -11.51
N TYR A 99 -0.70 29.04 -11.38
CA TYR A 99 -2.12 29.26 -11.64
C TYR A 99 -2.94 29.58 -10.37
N GLN A 100 -2.28 29.78 -9.21
CA GLN A 100 -2.91 30.03 -7.91
C GLN A 100 -4.03 29.04 -7.56
N LEU A 101 -3.96 27.83 -8.12
CA LEU A 101 -4.90 26.75 -7.87
C LEU A 101 -4.56 26.15 -6.51
N HIS A 102 -4.86 26.85 -5.43
CA HIS A 102 -4.69 26.36 -4.05
C HIS A 102 -5.70 25.27 -3.67
N SER A 103 -6.37 24.66 -4.64
CA SER A 103 -7.37 23.62 -4.37
C SER A 103 -6.65 22.35 -3.94
N LYS A 104 -6.81 22.01 -2.66
CA LYS A 104 -6.46 20.70 -2.08
C LYS A 104 -6.97 19.55 -2.97
N ILE A 105 -8.10 19.75 -3.64
CA ILE A 105 -8.74 18.81 -4.56
C ILE A 105 -7.84 18.48 -5.74
N LEU A 106 -7.17 19.48 -6.35
CA LEU A 106 -6.24 19.25 -7.46
C LEU A 106 -5.02 18.44 -7.01
N ARG A 107 -4.44 18.76 -5.85
CA ARG A 107 -3.33 17.98 -5.31
C ARG A 107 -3.75 16.52 -5.06
N ASP A 108 -4.95 16.31 -4.52
CA ASP A 108 -5.50 14.98 -4.24
C ASP A 108 -5.74 14.19 -5.54
N ILE A 109 -6.29 14.83 -6.59
CA ILE A 109 -6.49 14.25 -7.92
C ILE A 109 -5.14 13.88 -8.56
N CYS A 110 -4.18 14.81 -8.65
CA CYS A 110 -2.86 14.54 -9.21
C CYS A 110 -2.16 13.40 -8.47
N SER A 111 -2.21 13.42 -7.14
CA SER A 111 -1.63 12.38 -6.30
C SER A 111 -2.22 11.01 -6.60
N ALA A 112 -3.55 10.92 -6.71
CA ALA A 112 -4.19 9.64 -7.02
C ALA A 112 -3.90 9.17 -8.45
N VAL A 113 -3.84 10.08 -9.43
CA VAL A 113 -3.45 9.73 -10.80
C VAL A 113 -2.04 9.15 -10.82
N ILE A 114 -1.09 9.77 -10.09
CA ILE A 114 0.28 9.24 -9.94
C ILE A 114 0.26 7.81 -9.39
N VAL A 115 -0.52 7.54 -8.34
CA VAL A 115 -0.64 6.21 -7.71
C VAL A 115 -1.26 5.19 -8.68
N VAL A 116 -2.38 5.55 -9.31
CA VAL A 116 -3.13 4.66 -10.21
C VAL A 116 -2.29 4.31 -11.45
N ASN A 117 -1.62 5.29 -12.04
CA ASN A 117 -0.78 5.11 -13.22
C ASN A 117 0.64 4.64 -12.90
N ARG A 118 0.95 4.40 -11.62
CA ARG A 118 2.25 3.91 -11.14
C ARG A 118 3.45 4.78 -11.58
N ARG A 119 3.27 6.11 -11.52
CA ARG A 119 4.27 7.11 -11.95
C ARG A 119 5.04 7.72 -10.79
N VAL A 120 5.75 6.88 -10.03
CA VAL A 120 6.57 7.31 -8.87
C VAL A 120 7.65 8.33 -9.23
N ASP A 121 8.03 8.42 -10.51
CA ASP A 121 8.98 9.38 -11.05
C ASP A 121 8.57 10.83 -10.76
N TYR A 122 7.27 11.10 -10.71
CA TYR A 122 6.69 12.42 -10.42
C TYR A 122 6.57 12.76 -8.94
N ILE A 123 6.87 11.83 -8.04
CA ILE A 123 6.84 12.11 -6.61
C ILE A 123 8.19 12.70 -6.19
N ALA A 124 8.17 13.91 -5.63
CA ALA A 124 9.36 14.52 -5.04
C ALA A 124 9.81 13.70 -3.82
N HIS A 125 11.13 13.51 -3.65
CA HIS A 125 11.68 12.74 -2.52
C HIS A 125 11.33 13.36 -1.15
N SER A 126 11.04 14.66 -1.11
CA SER A 126 10.61 15.37 0.09
C SER A 126 9.12 15.19 0.42
N ASP A 127 8.31 14.69 -0.51
CA ASP A 127 6.88 14.49 -0.29
C ASP A 127 6.62 13.11 0.36
N LEU A 128 6.89 13.03 1.65
CA LEU A 128 6.75 11.79 2.43
C LEU A 128 5.30 11.28 2.47
N ASP A 129 4.29 12.16 2.39
CA ASP A 129 2.89 11.76 2.45
C ASP A 129 2.45 11.10 1.13
N LEU A 130 2.83 11.69 -0.01
CA LEU A 130 2.55 11.09 -1.31
C LEU A 130 3.35 9.80 -1.53
N LEU A 131 4.62 9.76 -1.12
CA LEU A 131 5.41 8.53 -1.12
C LEU A 131 4.74 7.44 -0.28
N TYR A 132 4.24 7.78 0.91
CA TYR A 132 3.53 6.83 1.77
C TYR A 132 2.28 6.28 1.08
N ARG A 133 1.43 7.18 0.55
CA ARG A 133 0.21 6.80 -0.19
C ARG A 133 0.53 5.90 -1.38
N TYR A 134 1.58 6.22 -2.14
CA TYR A 134 2.01 5.38 -3.25
C TYR A 134 2.45 4.00 -2.78
N PHE A 135 3.30 3.94 -1.76
CA PHE A 135 3.84 2.69 -1.22
C PHE A 135 2.75 1.74 -0.72
N VAL A 136 1.68 2.26 -0.10
CA VAL A 136 0.61 1.42 0.45
C VAL A 136 -0.46 1.01 -0.55
N ASN A 137 -0.58 1.72 -1.68
CA ASN A 137 -1.62 1.50 -2.68
C ASN A 137 -1.12 0.89 -3.99
N ALA A 138 0.19 0.89 -4.26
CA ALA A 138 0.76 0.39 -5.49
C ALA A 138 1.93 -0.58 -5.24
N LYS A 139 2.07 -1.58 -6.12
CA LYS A 139 3.29 -2.39 -6.18
C LYS A 139 4.43 -1.52 -6.73
N VAL A 140 5.50 -1.40 -5.97
CA VAL A 140 6.71 -0.67 -6.38
C VAL A 140 7.60 -1.62 -7.19
N SER A 141 8.09 -1.15 -8.33
CA SER A 141 9.05 -1.90 -9.15
C SER A 141 10.43 -1.88 -8.51
N ASP A 142 11.20 -2.96 -8.65
CA ASP A 142 12.49 -3.11 -7.96
C ASP A 142 13.50 -2.01 -8.32
N ASP A 143 13.48 -1.54 -9.58
CA ASP A 143 14.30 -0.44 -10.09
C ASP A 143 13.93 0.93 -9.50
N GLN A 144 12.76 1.04 -8.86
CA GLN A 144 12.25 2.28 -8.26
C GLN A 144 12.33 2.30 -6.73
N LEU A 145 12.71 1.18 -6.09
CA LEU A 145 12.76 1.06 -4.62
C LEU A 145 13.73 2.04 -3.97
N TYR A 146 14.78 2.47 -4.67
CA TYR A 146 15.75 3.46 -4.16
C TYR A 146 15.07 4.77 -3.73
N ARG A 147 13.92 5.12 -4.32
CA ARG A 147 13.15 6.33 -3.97
C ARG A 147 12.56 6.27 -2.55
N PHE A 148 12.44 5.08 -1.99
CA PHE A 148 11.89 4.82 -0.66
C PHE A 148 12.98 4.48 0.37
N ALA A 149 14.26 4.61 0.01
CA ALA A 149 15.39 4.24 0.87
C ALA A 149 15.75 5.32 1.92
N ASP A 150 15.10 6.48 1.89
CA ASP A 150 15.33 7.54 2.87
C ASP A 150 14.97 7.06 4.29
N LYS A 151 15.85 7.35 5.26
CA LYS A 151 15.68 6.88 6.64
C LYS A 151 14.50 7.51 7.35
N VAL A 152 14.20 8.78 7.05
CA VAL A 152 13.06 9.48 7.64
C VAL A 152 11.77 8.90 7.09
N PHE A 153 11.72 8.65 5.78
CA PHE A 153 10.61 7.95 5.15
C PHE A 153 10.38 6.56 5.76
N ILE A 154 11.42 5.72 5.83
CA ILE A 154 11.32 4.36 6.40
C ILE A 154 10.80 4.40 7.84
N SER A 155 11.37 5.25 8.69
CA SER A 155 10.91 5.40 10.07
C SER A 155 9.42 5.76 10.14
N THR A 156 9.00 6.73 9.33
CA THR A 156 7.61 7.21 9.27
C THR A 156 6.66 6.14 8.73
N LEU A 157 7.07 5.44 7.66
CA LEU A 157 6.33 4.35 7.03
C LEU A 157 6.06 3.23 8.05
N LEU A 158 7.10 2.72 8.71
CA LEU A 158 6.98 1.60 9.63
C LEU A 158 6.14 1.97 10.87
N GLU A 159 6.28 3.20 11.39
CA GLU A 159 5.45 3.67 12.50
C GLU A 159 3.98 3.79 12.10
N ARG A 160 3.68 4.38 10.93
CA ARG A 160 2.31 4.49 10.41
C ARG A 160 1.69 3.10 10.21
N LEU A 161 2.40 2.17 9.57
CA LEU A 161 1.93 0.81 9.35
C LEU A 161 1.61 0.04 10.65
N LEU A 162 2.30 0.32 11.76
CA LEU A 162 1.97 -0.28 13.05
C LEU A 162 0.71 0.31 13.69
N ASN A 163 0.33 1.53 13.32
CA ASN A 163 -0.80 2.26 13.90
C ASN A 163 -2.05 2.20 13.02
N GLU A 164 -1.93 1.78 11.76
CA GLU A 164 -3.08 1.52 10.92
C GLU A 164 -3.87 0.29 11.40
N GLU A 165 -5.17 0.46 11.61
CA GLU A 165 -6.11 -0.65 11.88
C GLU A 165 -6.43 -1.46 10.63
N ARG A 166 -6.00 -0.99 9.45
CA ARG A 166 -6.23 -1.67 8.18
C ARG A 166 -5.45 -2.98 8.14
N VAL A 167 -6.05 -4.00 7.53
CA VAL A 167 -5.33 -5.23 7.16
C VAL A 167 -4.19 -4.83 6.22
N ILE A 168 -2.95 -5.16 6.58
CA ILE A 168 -1.81 -4.91 5.72
C ILE A 168 -2.00 -5.71 4.43
N PHE A 169 -2.26 -5.01 3.32
CA PHE A 169 -2.49 -5.62 2.03
C PHE A 169 -1.22 -6.28 1.47
N THR A 170 -1.42 -7.28 0.61
CA THR A 170 -0.35 -8.03 -0.07
C THR A 170 0.72 -7.15 -0.73
N TRP A 171 0.36 -5.97 -1.28
CA TRP A 171 1.33 -5.07 -1.90
C TRP A 171 2.29 -4.42 -0.91
N ILE A 172 1.80 -3.99 0.26
CA ILE A 172 2.65 -3.40 1.31
C ILE A 172 3.70 -4.43 1.74
N ILE A 173 3.26 -5.66 2.00
CA ILE A 173 4.14 -6.75 2.39
C ILE A 173 5.17 -7.04 1.29
N ASN A 174 4.73 -7.13 0.02
CA ASN A 174 5.63 -7.37 -1.10
C ASN A 174 6.65 -6.25 -1.28
N ASN A 175 6.25 -4.98 -1.13
CA ASN A 175 7.15 -3.84 -1.21
C ASN A 175 8.20 -3.90 -0.08
N LEU A 176 7.77 -4.19 1.16
CA LEU A 176 8.69 -4.37 2.31
C LEU A 176 9.67 -5.54 2.07
N LYS A 177 9.19 -6.67 1.54
CA LYS A 177 10.05 -7.81 1.19
C LYS A 177 11.10 -7.43 0.15
N SER A 178 10.68 -6.75 -0.93
CA SER A 178 11.63 -6.29 -1.95
C SER A 178 12.64 -5.30 -1.37
N MET A 179 12.22 -4.37 -0.50
CA MET A 179 13.15 -3.46 0.18
C MET A 179 14.19 -4.20 1.04
N ILE A 180 13.80 -5.25 1.76
CA ILE A 180 14.73 -6.08 2.56
C ILE A 180 15.68 -6.83 1.63
N GLN A 181 15.17 -7.43 0.56
CA GLN A 181 15.98 -8.19 -0.39
C GLN A 181 17.04 -7.33 -1.09
N GLN A 182 16.67 -6.09 -1.45
CA GLN A 182 17.55 -5.13 -2.11
C GLN A 182 18.42 -4.31 -1.15
N GLY A 183 18.28 -4.52 0.18
CA GLY A 183 19.08 -3.83 1.19
C GLY A 183 18.67 -2.38 1.48
N TYR A 184 17.53 -1.92 0.96
CA TYR A 184 16.97 -0.59 1.28
C TYR A 184 16.30 -0.55 2.66
N LEU A 185 15.83 -1.70 3.16
CA LEU A 185 15.30 -1.84 4.51
C LEU A 185 16.16 -2.83 5.31
N ASP A 186 16.93 -2.31 6.26
CA ASP A 186 17.72 -3.12 7.18
C ASP A 186 16.82 -3.76 8.25
N ALA A 187 16.70 -5.08 8.21
CA ALA A 187 15.86 -5.84 9.14
C ALA A 187 16.34 -5.71 10.60
N CYS A 188 17.66 -5.69 10.85
CA CYS A 188 18.22 -5.64 12.19
C CYS A 188 17.93 -4.30 12.86
N ASN A 189 18.16 -3.20 12.15
CA ASN A 189 17.88 -1.86 12.64
C ASN A 189 16.37 -1.62 12.88
N ASN A 190 15.50 -2.37 12.20
CA ASN A 190 14.06 -2.25 12.29
C ASN A 190 13.38 -3.43 13.01
N LYS A 191 14.11 -4.21 13.83
CA LYS A 191 13.57 -5.38 14.56
C LYS A 191 12.35 -5.09 15.45
N TYR A 192 12.24 -3.86 15.95
CA TYR A 192 11.07 -3.43 16.72
C TYR A 192 9.78 -3.47 15.88
N PHE A 193 9.86 -3.10 14.60
CA PHE A 193 8.73 -3.17 13.69
C PHE A 193 8.24 -4.60 13.52
N PHE A 194 9.12 -5.54 13.19
CA PHE A 194 8.74 -6.94 12.96
C PHE A 194 8.19 -7.61 14.23
N SER A 195 8.81 -7.36 15.39
CA SER A 195 8.31 -7.91 16.66
C SER A 195 6.93 -7.35 17.03
N LYS A 196 6.69 -6.05 16.80
CA LYS A 196 5.37 -5.44 17.04
C LYS A 196 4.32 -5.89 16.03
N LEU A 197 4.69 -6.03 14.76
CA LEU A 197 3.82 -6.57 13.73
C LEU A 197 3.36 -7.98 14.09
N PHE A 198 4.28 -8.84 14.51
CA PHE A 198 3.96 -10.20 14.96
C PHE A 198 3.04 -10.20 16.19
N ALA A 199 3.34 -9.36 17.19
CA ALA A 199 2.58 -9.29 18.43
C ALA A 199 1.13 -8.80 18.22
N LYS A 200 0.93 -7.79 17.35
CA LYS A 200 -0.38 -7.21 17.04
C LYS A 200 -1.22 -8.08 16.09
N SER A 201 -0.58 -8.91 15.26
CA SER A 201 -1.30 -9.70 14.27
C SER A 201 -2.07 -10.84 14.93
N ASP A 202 -3.40 -10.86 14.84
CA ASP A 202 -4.19 -12.01 15.33
C ASP A 202 -3.98 -13.26 14.47
N TYR A 203 -3.72 -13.06 13.17
CA TYR A 203 -3.49 -14.11 12.20
C TYR A 203 -2.14 -13.87 11.50
N VAL A 204 -1.17 -14.72 11.78
CA VAL A 204 0.13 -14.71 11.10
C VAL A 204 0.08 -15.82 10.04
N GLN A 205 -0.36 -15.47 8.84
CA GLN A 205 -0.51 -16.39 7.70
C GLN A 205 -0.05 -15.73 6.40
N GLY A 206 0.19 -16.55 5.37
CA GLY A 206 0.48 -16.09 4.00
C GLY A 206 1.67 -15.13 3.92
N ASP A 207 1.44 -13.97 3.31
CA ASP A 207 2.49 -12.99 3.02
C ASP A 207 3.18 -12.45 4.29
N THR A 208 2.44 -12.27 5.38
CA THR A 208 3.01 -11.77 6.65
C THR A 208 4.03 -12.75 7.23
N VAL A 209 3.76 -14.06 7.14
CA VAL A 209 4.75 -15.10 7.55
C VAL A 209 5.99 -14.98 6.68
N ALA A 210 5.82 -14.88 5.36
CA ALA A 210 6.94 -14.78 4.42
C ALA A 210 7.79 -13.52 4.64
N LEU A 211 7.20 -12.40 5.07
CA LEU A 211 7.93 -11.19 5.46
C LEU A 211 8.76 -11.41 6.72
N LEU A 212 8.17 -12.02 7.75
CA LEU A 212 8.86 -12.29 9.00
C LEU A 212 9.99 -13.33 8.82
N GLU A 213 9.75 -14.36 8.00
CA GLU A 213 10.75 -15.35 7.61
C GLU A 213 11.94 -14.69 6.91
N LEU A 214 11.69 -13.84 5.91
CA LEU A 214 12.73 -13.11 5.22
C LEU A 214 13.52 -12.18 6.15
N ALA A 215 12.83 -11.45 7.05
CA ALA A 215 13.49 -10.56 8.00
C ALA A 215 14.38 -11.33 8.99
N ALA A 216 13.91 -12.48 9.47
CA ALA A 216 14.66 -13.36 10.35
C ALA A 216 15.86 -14.03 9.65
N GLU A 217 15.72 -14.37 8.36
CA GLU A 217 16.83 -14.88 7.54
C GLU A 217 17.93 -13.82 7.38
N LYS A 218 17.57 -12.54 7.25
CA LYS A 218 18.53 -11.43 7.13
C LYS A 218 19.16 -11.00 8.45
N SER A 219 18.55 -11.28 9.60
CA SER A 219 19.05 -10.88 10.91
C SER A 219 18.63 -11.85 12.01
N VAL A 220 19.63 -12.44 12.67
CA VAL A 220 19.45 -13.32 13.83
C VAL A 220 18.81 -12.55 15.00
N GLU A 221 19.05 -11.25 15.12
CA GLU A 221 18.43 -10.41 16.14
C GLU A 221 16.92 -10.28 15.95
N VAL A 222 16.44 -10.23 14.69
CA VAL A 222 15.00 -10.28 14.39
C VAL A 222 14.43 -11.63 14.79
N TYR A 223 15.12 -12.72 14.41
CA TYR A 223 14.75 -14.07 14.83
C TYR A 223 14.59 -14.19 16.35
N GLU A 224 15.61 -13.77 17.13
CA GLU A 224 15.59 -13.78 18.60
C GLU A 224 14.41 -13.00 19.17
N CYS A 225 14.14 -11.82 18.61
CA CYS A 225 13.01 -10.98 19.04
C CYS A 225 11.66 -11.67 18.79
N LEU A 226 11.50 -12.38 17.66
CA LEU A 226 10.27 -13.07 17.31
C LEU A 226 10.03 -14.30 18.20
N ILE A 227 11.04 -15.15 18.40
CA ILE A 227 10.86 -16.38 19.22
C ILE A 227 10.70 -16.11 20.71
N SER A 228 11.19 -14.96 21.18
CA SER A 228 11.00 -14.48 22.54
C SER A 228 9.56 -14.08 22.83
N ALA A 229 8.71 -13.95 21.80
CA ALA A 229 7.31 -13.66 21.98
C ALA A 229 6.59 -14.77 22.76
N HIS A 230 5.78 -14.34 23.74
CA HIS A 230 5.00 -15.26 24.54
C HIS A 230 3.74 -15.68 23.77
N VAL A 231 3.80 -16.86 23.15
CA VAL A 231 2.66 -17.51 22.48
C VAL A 231 2.09 -18.58 23.39
N ARG A 232 0.81 -18.45 23.75
CA ARG A 232 0.15 -19.32 24.73
C ARG A 232 -0.41 -20.56 24.05
N ILE A 233 0.30 -21.68 24.20
CA ILE A 233 -0.20 -22.98 23.76
C ILE A 233 -0.42 -23.86 24.97
N ASP A 234 -1.69 -24.01 25.32
CA ASP A 234 -2.14 -24.76 26.48
C ASP A 234 -3.34 -25.64 26.07
N PRO A 235 -3.29 -26.97 26.32
CA PRO A 235 -4.42 -27.87 26.09
C PRO A 235 -5.71 -27.44 26.80
N PHE A 236 -5.64 -26.78 27.96
CA PHE A 236 -6.83 -26.29 28.65
C PHE A 236 -7.46 -25.10 27.93
N HIS A 237 -6.63 -24.20 27.38
CA HIS A 237 -7.12 -23.05 26.62
C HIS A 237 -7.89 -23.49 25.38
N ARG A 238 -7.48 -24.60 24.75
CA ARG A 238 -8.21 -25.20 23.62
C ARG A 238 -9.64 -25.62 23.96
N GLN A 239 -9.87 -26.14 25.16
CA GLN A 239 -11.20 -26.58 25.61
C GLN A 239 -12.11 -25.39 25.92
N THR A 240 -11.55 -24.30 26.43
CA THR A 240 -12.31 -23.11 26.84
C THR A 240 -12.51 -22.08 25.72
N ASP A 241 -11.54 -21.97 24.80
CA ASP A 241 -11.56 -21.06 23.65
C ASP A 241 -10.73 -21.68 22.50
N TYR A 242 -11.39 -22.52 21.71
CA TYR A 242 -10.76 -23.16 20.55
C TYR A 242 -10.28 -22.15 19.50
N GLY A 243 -11.00 -21.04 19.32
CA GLY A 243 -10.66 -20.02 18.32
C GLY A 243 -9.39 -19.25 18.69
N GLY A 244 -9.29 -18.79 19.94
CA GLY A 244 -8.09 -18.18 20.49
C GLY A 244 -6.90 -19.13 20.47
N TRP A 245 -7.10 -20.38 20.90
CA TRP A 245 -6.07 -21.41 20.84
C TRP A 245 -5.58 -21.67 19.41
N LEU A 246 -6.46 -21.76 18.41
CA LEU A 246 -6.09 -22.01 17.03
C LEU A 246 -5.23 -20.87 16.45
N ARG A 247 -5.53 -19.61 16.80
CA ARG A 247 -4.70 -18.44 16.42
C ARG A 247 -3.30 -18.53 17.01
N GLU A 248 -3.20 -18.80 18.31
CA GLU A 248 -1.92 -18.92 19.00
C GLU A 248 -1.11 -20.14 18.50
N ALA A 249 -1.77 -21.27 18.23
CA ALA A 249 -1.13 -22.45 17.65
C ALA A 249 -0.53 -22.15 16.27
N LYS A 250 -1.24 -21.42 15.41
CA LYS A 250 -0.73 -20.98 14.10
C LYS A 250 0.46 -20.02 14.23
N LYS A 251 0.40 -19.05 15.15
CA LYS A 251 1.54 -18.17 15.46
C LYS A 251 2.77 -18.97 15.89
N PHE A 252 2.58 -19.95 16.75
CA PHE A 252 3.67 -20.80 17.20
C PHE A 252 4.26 -21.65 16.07
N GLN A 253 3.42 -22.24 15.21
CA GLN A 253 3.89 -22.95 14.04
C GLN A 253 4.70 -22.05 13.11
N ALA A 254 4.30 -20.79 12.92
CA ALA A 254 5.10 -19.81 12.17
C ALA A 254 6.46 -19.56 12.83
N LEU A 255 6.51 -19.36 14.15
CA LEU A 255 7.78 -19.23 14.88
C LEU A 255 8.65 -20.48 14.80
N ALA A 256 8.04 -21.66 14.83
CA ALA A 256 8.74 -22.94 14.74
C ALA A 256 9.44 -23.08 13.38
N LYS A 257 8.82 -22.64 12.28
CA LYS A 257 9.46 -22.63 10.96
C LYS A 257 10.71 -21.76 10.91
N LEU A 258 10.74 -20.63 11.63
CA LEU A 258 11.91 -19.76 11.70
C LEU A 258 13.14 -20.45 12.30
N THR A 259 12.96 -21.48 13.12
CA THR A 259 14.09 -22.24 13.70
C THR A 259 14.95 -22.95 12.66
N PHE A 260 14.45 -23.15 11.44
CA PHE A 260 15.23 -23.73 10.34
C PHE A 260 16.09 -22.71 9.59
N ASN A 261 15.92 -21.40 9.87
CA ASN A 261 16.61 -20.32 9.16
C ASN A 261 17.87 -19.82 9.89
N VAL A 262 18.19 -20.36 11.07
CA VAL A 262 19.38 -19.96 11.83
C VAL A 262 20.62 -20.74 11.37
N PRO A 263 21.83 -20.18 11.53
CA PRO A 263 23.07 -20.87 11.20
C PRO A 263 23.21 -22.21 11.94
N GLU A 264 23.86 -23.18 11.28
CA GLU A 264 24.16 -24.47 11.90
C GLU A 264 24.97 -24.29 13.19
N GLY A 265 24.57 -24.97 14.26
CA GLY A 265 25.20 -24.86 15.57
C GLY A 265 24.86 -23.59 16.36
N TYR A 266 23.88 -22.79 15.93
CA TYR A 266 23.41 -21.64 16.69
C TYR A 266 22.71 -22.07 17.98
N THR A 267 23.18 -21.59 19.14
CA THR A 267 22.70 -22.01 20.46
C THR A 267 22.48 -20.84 21.43
N SER A 268 21.51 -19.98 21.14
CA SER A 268 21.05 -18.99 22.13
C SER A 268 20.12 -19.61 23.18
N LYS A 269 19.98 -18.93 24.32
CA LYS A 269 19.04 -19.34 25.37
C LYS A 269 17.59 -19.41 24.86
N GLU A 270 17.18 -18.44 24.04
CA GLU A 270 15.80 -18.39 23.52
C GLU A 270 15.60 -19.43 22.42
N HIS A 271 16.60 -19.67 21.57
CA HIS A 271 16.58 -20.76 20.58
C HIS A 271 16.38 -22.13 21.25
N LEU A 272 17.18 -22.45 22.27
CA LEU A 272 17.06 -23.70 23.01
C LEU A 272 15.68 -23.84 23.68
N LYS A 273 15.15 -22.76 24.28
CA LYS A 273 13.79 -22.76 24.83
C LYS A 273 12.74 -23.02 23.74
N MET A 274 12.90 -22.44 22.56
CA MET A 274 11.98 -22.66 21.44
C MET A 274 12.00 -24.13 21.00
N LEU A 275 13.17 -24.75 20.87
CA LEU A 275 13.30 -26.18 20.58
C LEU A 275 12.62 -27.06 21.65
N HIS A 276 12.77 -26.72 22.93
CA HIS A 276 12.06 -27.41 24.01
C HIS A 276 10.54 -27.27 23.91
N ARG A 277 10.04 -26.05 23.61
CA ARG A 277 8.61 -25.80 23.40
C ARG A 277 8.07 -26.59 22.20
N MET A 278 8.83 -26.66 21.10
CA MET A 278 8.46 -27.44 19.91
C MET A 278 8.33 -28.93 20.24
N ASN A 279 9.32 -29.50 20.94
CA ASN A 279 9.28 -30.90 21.38
C ASN A 279 8.06 -31.18 22.29
N ALA A 280 7.73 -30.25 23.21
CA ALA A 280 6.55 -30.38 24.05
C ALA A 280 5.25 -30.31 23.24
N PHE A 281 5.16 -29.37 22.30
CA PHE A 281 4.03 -29.24 21.39
C PHE A 281 3.82 -30.51 20.57
N GLU A 282 4.87 -31.05 19.96
CA GLU A 282 4.77 -32.29 19.18
C GLU A 282 4.30 -33.48 20.01
N LYS A 283 4.76 -33.63 21.26
CA LYS A 283 4.29 -34.69 22.15
C LYS A 283 2.82 -34.53 22.54
N LEU A 284 2.40 -33.30 22.83
CA LEU A 284 1.02 -33.01 23.23
C LEU A 284 0.03 -33.22 22.07
N TYR A 285 0.45 -32.97 20.85
CA TYR A 285 -0.41 -33.00 19.65
C TYR A 285 -0.01 -34.10 18.65
N GLN A 286 0.75 -35.11 19.09
CA GLN A 286 1.30 -36.18 18.26
C GLN A 286 0.20 -36.97 17.51
N PHE A 287 -0.96 -37.11 18.14
CA PHE A 287 -2.12 -37.83 17.61
C PHE A 287 -3.03 -36.97 16.71
N GLU A 288 -2.73 -35.68 16.55
CA GLU A 288 -3.56 -34.71 15.83
C GLU A 288 -3.00 -34.29 14.47
N ARG A 289 -1.77 -34.73 14.13
CA ARG A 289 -1.18 -34.53 12.79
C ARG A 289 -2.07 -35.05 11.64
N ALA A 290 -3.03 -35.92 11.93
CA ALA A 290 -4.02 -36.40 10.97
C ALA A 290 -5.10 -35.34 10.60
N TYR A 291 -5.34 -34.31 11.42
CA TYR A 291 -6.44 -33.35 11.24
C TYR A 291 -6.02 -31.95 10.78
N LEU A 292 -4.75 -31.58 10.93
CA LEU A 292 -4.24 -30.22 10.62
C LEU A 292 -3.66 -30.06 9.20
N ASN A 293 -3.74 -31.09 8.36
CA ASN A 293 -3.40 -31.06 6.93
C ASN A 293 -4.63 -30.90 6.01
N LEU A 294 -5.75 -30.41 6.57
CA LEU A 294 -6.95 -29.96 5.84
C LEU A 294 -7.06 -28.43 5.98
#